data_AF-A0A6V7KHV8-F1
#
_entry.id   AF-A0A6V7KHV8-F1
#
_cell.length_a   1.000
_cell.length_b   1.000
_cell.length_c   1.000
_cell.angle_alpha   90.00
_cell.angle_beta   90.00
_cell.angle_gamma   90.00
#
_symmetry.space_group_name_H-M   'P 1'
#
loop_
_entity.id
_entity.type
_entity.pdbx_description
1 polymer ?
#
loop_
_entity_poly.entity_id
_entity_poly.type
_entity_poly.pdbx_seq_one_letter_code
_entity_poly.pdbx_strand_id
1 'polypeptide(L)'
;NNEQVVAAAKAALDNYGAGLSSVRFICGTQNIHRDLEKKISEFHGREDTIVYASCFDANAGLFEILTTPEDAVLSDELNHASIIDGIRLCKAKKF
;
A
#
# COMPACT_ATOMS: atom_id res chain seq x y z
N ASN A 1 4.24 -21.13 -2.59
CA ASN A 1 4.25 -22.33 -3.45
C ASN A 1 2.89 -23.01 -3.54
N ASN A 2 1.79 -22.26 -3.54
CA ASN A 2 0.46 -22.82 -3.78
C ASN A 2 0.22 -22.85 -5.31
N GLU A 3 -0.15 -24.01 -5.86
CA GLU A 3 -0.29 -24.20 -7.31
C GLU A 3 -1.36 -23.29 -7.93
N GLN A 4 -2.47 -23.07 -7.23
CA GLN A 4 -3.55 -22.19 -7.68
C GLN A 4 -3.06 -20.74 -7.79
N VAL A 5 -2.24 -20.29 -6.84
CA VAL A 5 -1.65 -18.95 -6.85
C VAL A 5 -0.67 -18.79 -8.02
N VAL A 6 0.16 -19.82 -8.28
CA VAL A 6 1.11 -19.80 -9.40
C VAL A 6 0.38 -19.76 -10.75
N ALA A 7 -0.68 -20.55 -10.91
CA ALA A 7 -1.49 -20.55 -12.13
C ALA A 7 -2.19 -19.20 -12.35
N ALA A 8 -2.76 -18.61 -11.30
CA ALA A 8 -3.39 -17.29 -11.37
C ALA A 8 -2.38 -16.19 -11.75
N ALA A 9 -1.16 -16.24 -11.21
CA ALA A 9 -0.10 -15.29 -11.56
C ALA A 9 0.31 -15.38 -13.05
N LYS A 10 0.42 -16.60 -13.61
CA LYS A 10 0.69 -16.80 -15.04
C LYS A 10 -0.43 -16.24 -15.91
N ALA A 11 -1.68 -16.56 -15.59
CA ALA A 11 -2.84 -16.03 -16.32
C ALA A 11 -2.94 -14.51 -16.23
N ALA A 12 -2.60 -13.91 -15.08
CA ALA A 12 -2.55 -12.46 -14.95
C ALA A 12 -1.48 -11.85 -15.86
N LEU A 13 -0.30 -12.48 -15.96
CA LEU A 13 0.75 -12.02 -16.87
C LEU A 13 0.30 -12.05 -18.33
N ASP A 14 -0.39 -13.12 -18.76
CA ASP A 14 -0.91 -13.24 -20.14
C ASP A 14 -1.98 -12.16 -20.45
N ASN A 15 -2.81 -11.81 -19.48
CA ASN A 15 -3.92 -10.85 -19.68
C ASN A 15 -3.52 -9.38 -19.50
N TYR A 16 -2.57 -9.09 -18.61
CA TYR A 16 -2.28 -7.73 -18.17
C TYR A 16 -0.84 -7.26 -18.50
N GLY A 17 0.05 -8.18 -18.88
CA GLY A 17 1.46 -7.90 -19.11
C GLY A 17 2.27 -7.75 -17.81
N ALA A 18 3.58 -7.49 -17.96
CA ALA A 18 4.52 -7.44 -16.85
C ALA A 18 4.62 -6.06 -16.16
N GLY A 19 3.92 -5.05 -16.65
CA GLY A 19 3.99 -3.69 -16.12
C GLY A 19 3.22 -2.68 -16.96
N LEU A 20 2.98 -1.50 -16.39
CA LEU A 20 2.11 -0.46 -16.94
C LEU A 20 2.85 0.80 -17.40
N SER A 21 4.16 0.92 -17.10
CA SER A 21 5.00 2.09 -17.43
C SER A 21 4.38 3.44 -17.06
N SER A 22 3.53 3.46 -16.03
CA SER A 22 2.72 4.60 -15.63
C SER A 22 2.30 4.49 -14.16
N VAL A 23 1.91 5.62 -13.59
CA VAL A 23 1.43 5.73 -12.21
C VAL A 23 -0.09 5.58 -12.15
N ARG A 24 -0.61 5.24 -10.95
CA ARG A 24 -2.03 4.93 -10.72
C ARG A 24 -3.01 6.01 -11.22
N PHE A 25 -2.66 7.30 -11.08
CA PHE A 25 -3.58 8.40 -11.39
C PHE A 25 -3.60 8.84 -12.87
N ILE A 26 -2.71 8.31 -13.73
CA ILE A 26 -2.68 8.65 -15.16
C ILE A 26 -3.30 7.50 -15.97
N CYS A 27 -2.56 6.42 -16.16
CA CYS A 27 -3.03 5.23 -16.87
C CYS A 27 -2.50 3.91 -16.27
N GLY A 28 -1.90 3.97 -15.07
CA GLY A 28 -1.34 2.82 -14.37
C GLY A 28 -2.34 2.04 -13.50
N THR A 29 -3.65 2.22 -13.68
CA THR A 29 -4.65 1.45 -12.93
C THR A 29 -5.44 0.55 -13.89
N GLN A 30 -5.32 -0.76 -13.68
CA GLN A 30 -6.14 -1.79 -14.35
C GLN A 30 -7.18 -2.38 -13.39
N ASN A 31 -8.20 -3.06 -13.93
CA ASN A 31 -9.26 -3.71 -13.17
C ASN A 31 -8.72 -4.64 -12.07
N ILE A 32 -7.65 -5.41 -12.33
CA ILE A 32 -7.06 -6.32 -11.34
C ILE A 32 -6.60 -5.60 -10.05
N HIS A 33 -6.19 -4.33 -10.14
CA HIS A 33 -5.82 -3.53 -8.96
C HIS A 33 -7.06 -3.19 -8.14
N ARG A 34 -8.14 -2.76 -8.79
CA ARG A 34 -9.41 -2.41 -8.14
C ARG A 34 -10.11 -3.63 -7.55
N ASP A 35 -10.06 -4.76 -8.24
CA ASP A 35 -10.61 -6.03 -7.75
C ASP A 35 -9.86 -6.51 -6.50
N LEU A 36 -8.53 -6.35 -6.47
CA LEU A 36 -7.73 -6.67 -5.29
C LEU A 36 -8.03 -5.72 -4.13
N GLU A 37 -8.07 -4.40 -4.38
CA GLU A 37 -8.43 -3.39 -3.37
C GLU A 37 -9.79 -3.72 -2.74
N LYS A 38 -10.81 -4.01 -3.56
CA LYS A 38 -12.15 -4.39 -3.08
C LYS A 38 -12.11 -5.65 -2.20
N LYS A 39 -11.42 -6.72 -2.64
CA LYS A 39 -11.31 -7.96 -1.86
C LYS A 39 -10.61 -7.75 -0.52
N ILE A 40 -9.60 -6.88 -0.47
CA ILE A 40 -8.90 -6.55 0.78
C ILE A 40 -9.82 -5.77 1.71
N SER A 41 -10.57 -4.79 1.19
CA SER A 41 -11.57 -4.03 1.96
C SER A 41 -12.63 -4.95 2.56
N GLU A 42 -13.18 -5.87 1.76
CA GLU A 42 -14.14 -6.88 2.21
C GLU A 42 -13.55 -7.80 3.28
N PHE A 43 -12.32 -8.27 3.09
CA PHE A 43 -11.64 -9.17 4.03
C PHE A 43 -11.39 -8.51 5.40
N HIS A 44 -11.04 -7.22 5.42
CA HIS A 44 -10.79 -6.48 6.66
C HIS A 44 -12.01 -5.75 7.23
N GLY A 45 -13.16 -5.79 6.55
CA GLY A 45 -14.35 -5.04 6.95
C GLY A 45 -14.13 -3.52 6.93
N ARG A 46 -13.43 -3.01 5.91
CA ARG A 46 -13.12 -1.58 5.71
C ARG A 46 -13.88 -1.04 4.50
N GLU A 47 -14.06 0.28 4.47
CA GLU A 47 -14.79 0.96 3.40
C GLU A 47 -14.04 0.92 2.06
N ASP A 48 -12.72 1.15 2.09
CA ASP A 48 -11.87 1.12 0.90
C ASP A 48 -10.42 0.75 1.23
N THR A 49 -9.63 0.45 0.20
CA THR A 49 -8.21 0.04 0.29
C THR A 49 -7.43 0.66 -0.87
N ILE A 50 -6.20 1.10 -0.58
CA ILE A 50 -5.20 1.46 -1.60
C ILE A 50 -4.05 0.46 -1.53
N VAL A 51 -3.74 -0.19 -2.66
CA VAL A 51 -2.57 -1.08 -2.74
C VAL A 51 -1.29 -0.32 -3.11
N TYR A 52 -0.21 -0.68 -2.43
CA TYR A 52 1.16 -0.19 -2.67
C TYR A 52 2.04 -1.34 -3.20
N ALA A 53 3.15 -1.00 -3.85
CA ALA A 53 4.11 -1.99 -4.34
C ALA A 53 4.74 -2.80 -3.19
N SER A 54 4.90 -2.18 -2.01
CA SER A 54 5.36 -2.86 -0.80
C SER A 54 4.69 -2.28 0.45
N CYS A 55 4.70 -3.05 1.53
CA CYS A 55 4.26 -2.57 2.84
C CYS A 55 5.23 -1.51 3.41
N PHE A 56 6.50 -1.51 2.96
CA PHE A 56 7.44 -0.45 3.31
C PHE A 56 6.96 0.91 2.76
N ASP A 57 6.61 0.95 1.47
CA ASP A 57 6.12 2.17 0.81
C ASP A 57 4.80 2.64 1.42
N ALA A 58 3.90 1.69 1.76
CA ALA A 58 2.64 2.00 2.42
C ALA A 58 2.87 2.70 3.77
N ASN A 59 3.76 2.16 4.62
CA ASN A 59 4.06 2.76 5.92
C ASN A 59 4.81 4.09 5.79
N ALA A 60 5.73 4.19 4.82
CA ALA A 60 6.52 5.40 4.61
C ALA A 60 5.67 6.58 4.14
N GLY A 61 4.73 6.34 3.22
CA GLY A 61 3.89 7.40 2.64
C GLY A 61 2.67 7.79 3.48
N LEU A 62 2.29 6.97 4.47
CA LEU A 62 1.05 7.17 5.24
C LEU A 62 1.09 8.45 6.10
N PHE A 63 2.16 8.63 6.88
CA PHE A 63 2.22 9.66 7.92
C PHE A 63 2.29 11.07 7.34
N GLU A 64 3.03 11.27 6.25
CA GLU A 64 3.17 12.58 5.61
C GLU A 64 1.84 13.15 5.11
N ILE A 65 0.97 12.28 4.59
CA ILE A 65 -0.33 12.69 4.02
C ILE A 65 -1.39 12.91 5.10
N LEU A 66 -1.35 12.14 6.18
CA LEU A 66 -2.40 12.16 7.21
C LEU A 66 -2.12 13.11 8.37
N THR A 67 -0.87 13.57 8.55
CA THR A 67 -0.50 14.37 9.74
C THR A 67 -0.06 15.78 9.37
N THR A 68 -0.34 16.72 10.26
CA THR A 68 0.14 18.11 10.18
C THR A 68 1.10 18.43 11.34
N PRO A 69 1.77 19.61 11.33
CA PRO A 69 2.63 20.01 12.45
C PRO A 69 1.94 20.11 13.82
N GLU A 70 0.61 20.21 13.81
CA GLU A 70 -0.24 20.29 15.00
C GLU A 70 -0.52 18.92 15.63
N ASP A 71 -0.26 17.83 14.89
CA ASP A 71 -0.51 16.46 15.33
C ASP A 71 0.67 15.87 16.13
N ALA A 72 0.40 14.77 16.81
CA ALA A 72 1.36 13.95 17.54
C ALA A 72 1.31 12.50 17.06
N VAL A 73 2.48 11.86 16.89
CA VAL A 73 2.56 10.42 16.62
C VAL A 73 3.19 9.72 17.82
N LEU A 74 2.48 8.73 18.36
CA LEU A 74 2.96 7.83 19.42
C LEU A 74 3.47 6.56 18.77
N SER A 75 4.77 6.28 18.94
CA SER A 75 5.44 5.15 18.29
C SER A 75 5.95 4.16 19.32
N ASP A 76 5.60 2.88 19.17
CA ASP A 76 6.20 1.81 19.94
C ASP A 76 7.70 1.66 19.59
N GLU A 77 8.54 1.42 20.61
CA GLU A 77 10.00 1.34 20.48
C GLU A 77 10.48 0.17 19.60
N LEU A 78 9.69 -0.92 19.54
CA LEU A 78 10.02 -2.14 18.83
C LEU A 78 9.26 -2.28 17.49
N ASN A 79 8.65 -1.20 17.01
CA ASN A 79 7.95 -1.25 15.74
C ASN A 79 8.92 -1.35 14.54
N HIS A 80 8.35 -1.74 13.40
CA HIS A 80 9.14 -2.01 12.21
C HIS A 80 9.79 -0.74 11.66
N ALA A 81 11.03 -0.85 11.16
CA ALA A 81 11.81 0.29 10.65
C ALA A 81 11.08 1.13 9.58
N SER A 82 10.23 0.52 8.76
CA SER A 82 9.43 1.26 7.76
C SER A 82 8.43 2.25 8.37
N ILE A 83 7.94 1.98 9.58
CA ILE A 83 7.06 2.90 10.33
C ILE A 83 7.90 4.05 10.86
N ILE A 84 9.05 3.75 11.45
CA ILE A 84 10.00 4.77 11.97
C ILE A 84 10.40 5.74 10.85
N ASP A 85 10.72 5.23 9.66
CA ASP A 85 11.10 6.07 8.52
C ASP A 85 9.92 6.91 8.01
N GLY A 86 8.70 6.36 7.96
CA GLY A 86 7.51 7.15 7.64
C GLY A 86 7.26 8.31 8.62
N ILE A 87 7.41 8.05 9.92
CA ILE A 87 7.25 9.08 10.97
C ILE A 87 8.35 10.14 10.86
N ARG A 88 9.57 9.77 10.47
CA ARG A 88 10.67 10.74 10.29
C ARG A 88 10.37 11.74 9.17
N LEU A 89 9.72 11.29 8.10
CA LEU A 89 9.37 12.11 6.94
C LEU A 89 8.21 13.08 7.21
N CYS A 90 7.34 12.79 8.19
CA CYS A 90 6.22 13.66 8.52
C CYS A 90 6.62 14.87 9.39
N LYS A 91 5.76 15.91 9.39
CA LYS A 91 5.97 17.17 10.11
C LYS A 91 5.43 17.16 11.55
N ALA A 92 4.72 16.10 11.95
CA ALA A 92 4.12 15.98 13.27
C ALA A 92 5.17 15.92 14.39
N LYS A 93 4.75 16.24 15.62
CA LYS A 93 5.58 16.08 16.81
C LYS A 93 5.72 14.59 17.15
N LYS A 94 6.94 14.21 17.53
CA LYS A 94 7.35 12.81 17.73
C LYS A 94 7.57 12.58 19.22
N PHE A 95 6.91 11.56 19.77
CA PHE A 95 6.96 11.21 21.19
C PHE A 95 7.26 9.73 21.37
#